data_AF-E7BS96-F1
#
_entry.id   AF-E7BS96-F1
#
_cell.length_a   1.000
_cell.length_b   1.000
_cell.length_c   1.000
_cell.angle_alpha   90.00
_cell.angle_beta   90.00
_cell.angle_gamma   90.00
#
_symmetry.space_group_name_H-M   'P 1'
#
loop_
_entity.id
_entity.type
_entity.pdbx_description
1 polymer ?
#
loop_
_entity_poly.entity_id
_entity_poly.type
_entity_poly.pdbx_seq_one_letter_code
_entity_poly.pdbx_strand_id
1 'polypeptide(L)' 'FTFGKTKFAENIPSKFWFKNDIPSYLACGDEHTAIITGNNKLYMFGSNNW' A
#
# COMPACT_ATOMS: atom_id res chain seq x y z
N PHE A 1 -4.24 -3.16 6.40
CA PHE A 1 -4.34 -4.58 6.03
C PHE A 1 -4.40 -4.66 4.52
N THR A 2 -3.87 -5.73 3.92
CA THR A 2 -3.94 -6.00 2.48
C THR A 2 -4.63 -7.33 2.24
N PHE A 3 -5.51 -7.39 1.24
CA PHE A 3 -6.25 -8.59 0.85
C PHE A 3 -6.25 -8.68 -0.69
N GLY A 4 -6.27 -9.91 -1.23
CA GLY A 4 -6.28 -10.13 -2.67
C GLY A 4 -4.90 -10.00 -3.33
N LYS A 5 -4.88 -9.80 -4.65
CA LYS A 5 -3.66 -9.80 -5.49
C LYS A 5 -2.92 -8.46 -5.44
N THR A 6 -2.41 -8.07 -4.27
CA THR A 6 -1.73 -6.78 -4.04
C THR A 6 -0.25 -6.76 -4.44
N LYS A 7 0.33 -7.92 -4.80
CA LYS A 7 1.78 -8.15 -4.95
C LYS A 7 2.60 -7.78 -3.70
N PHE A 8 1.95 -7.77 -2.53
CA PHE A 8 2.58 -7.60 -1.23
C PHE A 8 2.50 -8.91 -0.44
N ALA A 9 3.62 -9.31 0.20
CA ALA A 9 3.69 -10.54 1.02
C ALA A 9 3.08 -11.78 0.33
N GLU A 10 3.46 -12.01 -0.94
CA GLU A 10 2.98 -13.14 -1.76
C GLU A 10 1.45 -13.21 -1.91
N ASN A 11 0.74 -12.08 -1.76
CA ASN A 11 -0.72 -11.97 -1.78
C ASN A 11 -1.42 -12.69 -0.61
N ILE A 12 -0.68 -13.12 0.41
CA ILE A 12 -1.24 -13.63 1.66
C ILE A 12 -1.82 -12.43 2.43
N PRO A 13 -3.05 -12.54 2.99
CA PRO A 13 -3.62 -11.48 3.82
C PRO A 13 -2.63 -11.00 4.88
N SER A 14 -2.29 -9.73 4.83
CA SER A 14 -1.13 -9.20 5.56
C SER A 14 -1.41 -7.86 6.24
N LYS A 15 -0.56 -7.53 7.20
CA LYS A 15 -0.60 -6.29 7.97
C LYS A 15 0.79 -5.67 8.03
N PHE A 16 0.88 -4.38 7.76
CA PHE A 16 2.07 -3.57 7.95
C PHE A 16 1.69 -2.22 8.58
N TRP A 17 2.68 -1.47 9.04
CA TRP A 17 2.51 -0.15 9.63
C TRP A 17 3.73 0.73 9.33
N PHE A 18 3.58 2.04 9.52
CA PHE A 18 4.67 2.99 9.42
C PHE A 18 5.16 3.36 10.82
N LYS A 19 6.48 3.44 11.01
CA LYS A 19 7.06 3.83 12.30
C LYS A 19 6.84 5.33 12.53
N ASN A 20 6.17 5.69 13.62
CA ASN A 20 5.85 7.08 13.99
C ASN A 20 5.09 7.85 12.90
N ASP A 21 4.26 7.15 12.14
CA ASP A 21 3.48 7.74 11.05
C ASP A 21 2.19 6.93 10.86
N ILE A 22 1.17 7.57 10.32
CA ILE A 22 -0.18 6.99 10.17
C ILE A 22 -0.64 7.21 8.72
N PRO A 23 -1.21 6.20 8.04
CA PRO A 23 -1.83 6.39 6.74
C PRO A 23 -2.96 7.43 6.83
N SER A 24 -2.96 8.43 5.95
CA SER A 24 -3.99 9.47 5.86
C SER A 24 -4.91 9.26 4.67
N TYR A 25 -4.38 8.82 3.53
CA TYR A 25 -5.15 8.50 2.32
C TYR A 25 -4.68 7.20 1.68
N LEU A 26 -5.62 6.50 1.05
CA LEU A 26 -5.42 5.24 0.34
C LEU A 26 -6.10 5.31 -1.02
N ALA A 27 -5.45 4.80 -2.06
CA ALA A 27 -6.04 4.62 -3.38
C ALA A 27 -5.56 3.29 -3.98
N CYS A 28 -6.47 2.56 -4.63
CA CYS A 28 -6.17 1.32 -5.33
C CYS A 28 -6.54 1.47 -6.82
N GLY A 29 -5.58 1.18 -7.69
CA GLY A 29 -5.81 1.00 -9.12
C GLY A 29 -6.12 -0.46 -9.46
N ASP A 30 -5.98 -0.81 -10.73
CA ASP A 30 -6.22 -2.17 -11.23
C ASP A 30 -5.26 -3.19 -10.60
N GLU A 31 -3.95 -2.89 -10.61
CA GLU A 31 -2.93 -3.77 -10.01
C GLU A 31 -1.92 -3.05 -9.10
N HIS A 32 -2.17 -1.81 -8.68
CA HIS A 32 -1.27 -1.06 -7.78
C HIS A 32 -2.02 -0.30 -6.70
N THR A 33 -1.31 0.06 -5.62
CA THR A 33 -1.85 0.77 -4.47
C THR A 33 -0.93 1.94 -4.11
N ALA A 34 -1.54 3.07 -3.76
CA ALA A 34 -0.89 4.28 -3.27
C ALA A 34 -1.35 4.59 -1.84
N ILE A 35 -0.41 5.02 -1.00
CA ILE A 35 -0.65 5.46 0.37
C ILE A 35 0.01 6.81 0.59
N ILE A 36 -0.77 7.79 1.04
CA ILE A 36 -0.25 9.04 1.60
C ILE A 36 -0.30 8.92 3.11
N THR A 37 0.77 9.29 3.80
CA THR A 37 0.84 9.29 5.27
C THR A 37 0.59 10.68 5.85
N GLY A 38 0.43 10.74 7.17
CA GLY A 38 0.29 11.99 7.92
C GLY A 38 1.52 12.90 7.80
N ASN A 39 2.71 12.33 7.60
CA ASN A 39 3.94 13.09 7.34
C ASN A 39 4.14 13.46 5.85
N ASN A 40 3.08 13.47 5.05
CA ASN A 40 3.10 13.82 3.62
C ASN A 40 4.04 12.94 2.77
N LYS A 41 4.29 11.70 3.18
CA LYS A 41 5.06 10.73 2.38
C LYS A 41 4.14 9.89 1.51
N LEU A 42 4.60 9.60 0.29
CA LEU A 42 3.92 8.70 -0.66
C LEU A 42 4.62 7.33 -0.66
N TYR A 43 3.84 6.27 -0.52
CA TYR A 43 4.28 4.89 -0.64
C TYR A 43 3.46 4.17 -1.72
N MET A 44 4.13 3.35 -2.52
CA MET A 44 3.52 2.60 -3.62
C MET A 44 3.89 1.12 -3.50
N PHE A 45 2.95 0.23 -3.82
CA PHE A 45 3.22 -1.19 -4.04
C PHE A 45 2.24 -1.76 -5.08
N GLY A 46 2.60 -2.89 -5.67
CA GLY A 46 1.82 -3.51 -6.74
C GLY A 46 2.60 -3.59 -8.06
N SER A 47 1.85 -3.60 -9.17
CA SER A 47 2.38 -3.64 -10.53
C SER A 47 3.11 -2.35 -10.88
N ASN A 48 4.21 -2.47 -11.61
CA ASN A 48 5.01 -1.35 -12.12
C ASN A 48 5.38 -1.57 -13.59
N ASN A 49 4.43 -2.13 -14.35
CA ASN A 49 4.64 -2.51 -15.75
C ASN A 49 4.33 -1.36 -16.74
N TRP A 50 3.83 -0.23 -16.26
CA TRP A 50 3.44 0.95 -17.03
C TRP A 50 3.94 2.22 -16.35
#